data_AF-A0A356L4A8-F1
#
_entry.id   AF-A0A356L4A8-F1
#
_cell.length_a   1.000
_cell.length_b   1.000
_cell.length_c   1.000
_cell.angle_alpha   90.00
_cell.angle_beta   90.00
_cell.angle_gamma   90.00
#
_symmetry.space_group_name_H-M   'P 1'
#
loop_
_entity.id
_entity.type
_entity.pdbx_description
1 polymer ?
#
loop_
_entity_poly.entity_id
_entity_poly.type
_entity_poly.pdbx_seq_one_letter_code
_entity_poly.pdbx_strand_id
1 'polypeptide(L)'
;AIQNKFNLEHGLTPTTIFKHITDSIVITREVTPDTSVVDMTDLGKMSKMEKKSLIAKLEMQMKEAAKKLDFEQAMALRDIVFELKADLR
;
A
#
# COMPACT_ATOMS: atom_id res chain seq x y z
N ALA A 1 0.31 -2.63 34.07
CA ALA A 1 -0.72 -1.98 34.92
C ALA A 1 -0.41 -0.52 35.31
N ILE A 2 0.76 0.03 34.96
CA ILE A 2 1.16 1.40 35.33
C ILE A 2 0.23 2.45 34.71
N GLN A 3 -0.08 2.31 33.41
CA GLN A 3 -0.94 3.25 32.70
C GLN A 3 -2.35 3.34 33.30
N ASN A 4 -2.94 2.21 33.72
CA ASN A 4 -4.28 2.19 34.31
C ASN A 4 -4.34 2.90 35.65
N LYS A 5 -3.31 2.71 36.50
CA LYS A 5 -3.21 3.39 37.80
C LYS A 5 -3.03 4.89 37.61
N PHE A 6 -2.15 5.30 36.70
CA PHE A 6 -1.94 6.70 36.35
C PHE A 6 -3.23 7.34 35.80
N ASN A 7 -3.93 6.64 34.90
CA ASN A 7 -5.19 7.11 34.35
C ASN A 7 -6.26 7.30 35.43
N LEU A 8 -6.36 6.39 36.41
CA LEU A 8 -7.31 6.50 37.53
C LEU A 8 -6.97 7.67 38.47
N GLU A 9 -5.69 7.82 38.82
CA GLU A 9 -5.21 8.91 39.69
C GLU A 9 -5.41 10.30 39.07
N HIS A 10 -5.37 10.39 37.74
CA HIS A 10 -5.48 11.65 36.98
C HIS A 10 -6.83 11.84 36.28
N GLY A 11 -7.80 10.94 36.49
CA GLY A 11 -9.13 11.03 35.85
C GLY A 11 -9.11 10.93 34.31
N LEU A 12 -8.10 10.28 33.73
CA LEU A 12 -7.94 10.14 32.28
C LEU A 12 -8.80 8.99 31.75
N THR A 13 -9.60 9.28 30.73
CA THR A 13 -10.38 8.26 30.01
C THR A 13 -9.63 7.83 28.76
N PRO A 14 -9.27 6.54 28.60
CA PRO A 14 -8.66 6.04 27.37
C PRO A 14 -9.61 6.27 26.18
N THR A 15 -9.12 6.97 25.17
CA THR A 15 -9.86 7.25 23.94
C THR A 15 -9.00 6.89 22.73
N THR A 16 -9.63 6.40 21.67
CA THR A 16 -8.95 6.11 20.41
C THR A 16 -8.60 7.42 19.72
N ILE A 17 -7.34 7.59 19.31
CA ILE A 17 -6.91 8.75 18.55
C ILE A 17 -7.49 8.63 17.13
N PHE A 18 -8.40 9.53 16.77
CA PHE A 18 -8.84 9.70 15.39
C PHE A 18 -8.07 10.87 14.77
N LYS A 19 -7.03 10.55 13.99
CA LYS A 19 -6.27 11.57 13.28
C LYS A 19 -7.02 11.93 11.99
N HIS A 20 -7.50 13.16 11.90
CA HIS A 20 -8.01 13.70 10.65
C HIS A 20 -6.88 13.69 9.62
N ILE A 21 -7.13 13.10 8.44
CA ILE A 21 -6.19 13.16 7.33
C ILE A 21 -6.20 14.63 6.88
N THR A 22 -5.20 15.40 7.30
CA THR A 22 -4.97 16.72 6.74
C THR A 22 -4.51 16.49 5.30
N ASP A 23 -5.03 17.26 4.35
CA ASP A 23 -4.59 17.20 2.95
C ASP A 23 -3.08 17.32 2.93
N SER A 24 -2.43 16.17 2.73
CA SER A 24 -0.99 16.06 2.89
C SER A 24 -0.34 16.88 1.78
N ILE A 25 0.70 17.62 2.16
CA ILE A 25 1.63 18.39 1.33
C ILE A 25 1.50 17.99 -0.15
N VAL A 26 0.79 18.81 -0.93
CA VAL A 26 0.65 18.64 -2.37
C VAL A 26 2.06 18.75 -2.95
N ILE A 27 2.69 17.62 -3.21
CA ILE A 27 3.88 17.56 -4.06
C ILE A 27 3.34 17.84 -5.47
N THR A 28 3.43 19.09 -5.93
CA THR A 28 3.22 19.50 -7.33
C THR A 28 4.36 18.95 -8.18
N ARG A 29 4.42 17.63 -8.31
CA ARG A 29 5.21 16.97 -9.33
C ARG A 29 4.21 16.30 -10.23
N GLU A 30 4.08 16.83 -11.45
CA GLU A 30 3.29 16.22 -12.51
C GLU A 30 3.83 14.81 -12.74
N VAL A 31 3.11 13.82 -12.20
CA VAL A 31 3.35 12.42 -12.51
C VAL A 31 2.82 12.24 -13.93
N THR A 32 3.70 12.27 -14.91
CA THR A 32 3.39 11.76 -16.24
C THR A 32 2.96 10.30 -16.08
N PRO A 33 1.74 9.92 -16.44
CA PRO A 33 1.35 8.52 -16.42
C PRO A 33 2.20 7.83 -17.47
N ASP A 34 3.24 7.12 -17.03
CA ASP A 34 3.91 6.16 -17.88
C ASP A 34 2.86 5.07 -18.13
N THR A 35 2.19 5.17 -19.27
CA THR A 35 1.26 4.18 -19.78
C THR A 35 2.05 2.96 -20.23
N SER A 36 2.76 2.30 -19.31
CA SER A 36 3.00 0.87 -19.44
C SER A 36 1.69 0.19 -19.07
N VAL A 37 0.71 0.29 -19.96
CA VAL A 37 -0.50 -0.52 -19.94
C VAL A 37 0.02 -1.96 -20.01
N VAL A 38 0.15 -2.60 -18.86
CA VAL A 38 0.43 -4.03 -18.81
C VAL A 38 -0.75 -4.66 -19.53
N ASP A 39 -0.47 -5.26 -20.68
CA ASP A 39 -1.48 -5.80 -21.57
C ASP A 39 -2.28 -6.87 -20.81
N MET A 40 -3.44 -6.49 -20.28
CA MET A 40 -4.25 -7.35 -19.40
C MET A 40 -4.84 -8.55 -20.13
N THR A 41 -4.68 -8.61 -21.46
CA THR A 41 -5.18 -9.68 -22.31
C THR A 41 -4.54 -11.05 -22.02
N ASP A 42 -3.30 -11.08 -21.52
CA ASP A 42 -2.61 -12.34 -21.18
C ASP A 42 -2.81 -12.80 -19.73
N LEU A 43 -3.35 -11.94 -18.86
CA LEU A 43 -3.68 -12.29 -17.47
C LEU A 43 -4.85 -13.27 -17.37
N GLY A 44 -5.74 -13.34 -18.37
CA GLY A 44 -6.81 -14.33 -18.43
C GLY A 44 -6.34 -15.77 -18.63
N LYS A 45 -5.14 -15.97 -19.19
CA LYS A 45 -4.59 -17.31 -19.53
C LYS A 45 -3.69 -17.89 -18.43
N MET A 46 -3.21 -17.05 -17.51
CA MET A 46 -2.32 -17.49 -16.44
C MET A 46 -3.07 -18.29 -15.38
N SER A 47 -2.49 -19.40 -14.96
CA SER A 47 -3.01 -20.19 -13.85
C SER A 47 -3.00 -19.37 -12.55
N LYS A 48 -3.93 -19.67 -11.63
CA LYS A 48 -3.97 -19.05 -10.28
C LYS A 48 -2.62 -19.16 -9.56
N MET A 49 -1.83 -20.20 -9.86
CA MET A 49 -0.50 -20.39 -9.30
C MET A 49 0.52 -19.40 -9.85
N GLU A 50 0.49 -19.14 -11.15
CA GLU A 50 1.40 -18.19 -11.82
C GLU A 50 1.08 -16.75 -11.42
N LYS A 51 -0.22 -16.41 -11.30
CA LYS A 51 -0.64 -15.10 -10.76
C LYS A 51 -0.13 -14.87 -9.34
N LYS A 52 -0.21 -15.87 -8.47
CA LYS A 52 0.33 -15.78 -7.09
C LYS A 52 1.85 -15.57 -7.08
N SER A 53 2.57 -16.26 -7.97
CA SER A 53 4.02 -16.08 -8.11
C SER A 53 4.38 -14.67 -8.59
N LEU A 54 3.64 -14.15 -9.57
CA LEU A 54 3.80 -12.79 -10.08
C LEU A 54 3.53 -11.74 -8.99
N ILE A 55 2.44 -11.88 -8.23
CA ILE A 55 2.12 -11.02 -7.09
C ILE A 55 3.27 -11.02 -6.07
N ALA A 56 3.80 -12.19 -5.70
CA ALA A 56 4.90 -12.29 -4.75
C ALA A 56 6.18 -11.57 -5.25
N LYS A 57 6.45 -11.63 -6.55
CA LYS A 57 7.57 -10.93 -7.17
C LYS A 57 7.38 -9.41 -7.14
N LEU A 58 6.19 -8.93 -7.49
CA LEU A 58 5.85 -7.50 -7.47
C LEU A 58 5.86 -6.94 -6.04
N GLU A 59 5.38 -7.69 -5.05
CA GLU A 59 5.46 -7.31 -3.64
C GLU A 59 6.90 -7.18 -3.15
N MET A 60 7.81 -8.04 -3.64
CA MET A 60 9.23 -7.95 -3.33
C MET A 60 9.85 -6.69 -3.93
N GLN A 61 9.56 -6.40 -5.19
CA GLN A 61 10.02 -5.18 -5.87
C GLN A 61 9.48 -3.91 -5.20
N MET A 62 8.22 -3.91 -4.77
CA MET A 62 7.60 -2.80 -4.04
C MET A 62 8.33 -2.53 -2.71
N LYS A 63 8.66 -3.60 -1.96
CA LYS A 63 9.43 -3.47 -0.72
C LYS A 63 10.85 -2.97 -0.96
N GLU A 64 11.47 -3.38 -2.06
CA GLU A 64 12.80 -2.90 -2.45
C GLU A 64 12.78 -1.42 -2.83
N ALA A 65 11.80 -0.97 -3.62
CA ALA A 65 11.58 0.43 -3.96
C ALA A 65 11.35 1.28 -2.71
N ALA A 66 10.50 0.80 -1.78
CA ALA A 66 10.27 1.46 -0.50
C ALA A 66 11.56 1.56 0.35
N LYS A 67 12.40 0.51 0.35
CA LYS A 67 13.71 0.53 1.03
C LYS A 67 14.69 1.53 0.41
N LYS A 68 14.60 1.75 -0.91
CA LYS A 68 15.37 2.76 -1.64
C LYS A 68 14.78 4.18 -1.55
N LEU A 69 13.69 4.37 -0.79
CA LEU A 69 12.94 5.62 -0.66
C LEU A 69 12.30 6.10 -1.98
N ASP A 70 12.12 5.19 -2.95
CA ASP A 70 11.42 5.47 -4.20
C ASP A 70 9.92 5.15 -4.02
N PHE A 71 9.20 6.15 -3.51
CA PHE A 71 7.78 5.99 -3.21
C PHE A 71 6.90 6.04 -4.45
N GLU A 72 7.32 6.72 -5.52
CA GLU A 72 6.57 6.76 -6.78
C GLU A 72 6.49 5.35 -7.39
N GLN A 73 7.63 4.65 -7.47
CA GLN A 73 7.64 3.26 -7.94
C GLN A 73 6.90 2.31 -6.99
N ALA A 74 7.05 2.49 -5.68
CA ALA A 74 6.33 1.66 -4.71
C ALA A 74 4.81 1.83 -4.80
N MET A 75 4.32 3.04 -5.09
CA MET A 75 2.90 3.33 -5.31
C MET A 75 2.39 2.67 -6.60
N ALA A 76 3.11 2.81 -7.71
CA ALA A 76 2.72 2.16 -8.96
C ALA A 76 2.65 0.63 -8.81
N LEU A 77 3.65 0.02 -8.15
CA LEU A 77 3.67 -1.42 -7.89
C LEU A 77 2.53 -1.87 -6.97
N ARG A 78 2.14 -1.04 -5.99
CA ARG A 78 1.00 -1.31 -5.11
C ARG A 78 -0.30 -1.40 -5.90
N ASP A 79 -0.54 -0.46 -6.81
CA ASP A 79 -1.78 -0.40 -7.58
C ASP A 79 -1.91 -1.61 -8.51
N ILE A 80 -0.82 -1.98 -9.18
CA ILE A 80 -0.73 -3.19 -10.01
C ILE A 80 -1.01 -4.45 -9.15
N VAL A 81 -0.39 -4.57 -7.97
CA VAL A 81 -0.63 -5.72 -7.07
C VAL A 81 -2.09 -5.77 -6.61
N PHE A 82 -2.73 -4.63 -6.40
CA PHE A 82 -4.13 -4.57 -5.97
C PHE A 82 -5.08 -5.06 -7.07
N GLU A 83 -4.85 -4.62 -8.31
CA GLU A 83 -5.59 -5.06 -9.49
C GLU A 83 -5.44 -6.58 -9.71
N LEU A 84 -4.20 -7.09 -9.67
CA LEU A 84 -3.92 -8.53 -9.79
C LEU A 84 -4.57 -9.38 -8.69
N LYS A 85 -4.72 -8.83 -7.48
CA LYS A 85 -5.40 -9.50 -6.36
C LYS A 85 -6.91 -9.47 -6.51
N ALA A 86 -7.48 -8.39 -7.08
CA ALA A 86 -8.90 -8.30 -7.37
C ALA A 86 -9.32 -9.37 -8.38
N ASP A 87 -8.52 -9.57 -9.44
CA ASP A 87 -8.70 -10.60 -10.46
C ASP A 87 -8.62 -12.05 -9.96
N LEU A 88 -8.00 -12.27 -8.79
CA LEU A 88 -7.86 -13.61 -8.20
C LEU A 88 -9.08 -14.01 -7.34
N ARG A 89 -9.89 -13.02 -6.95
CA ARG A 89 -11.00 -13.16 -6.01
C ARG A 89 -12.26 -13.67 -6.72
#